data_AF-A0AAW1T2W1-F1
#
_entry.id   AF-A0AAW1T2W1-F1
#
_cell.length_a   1.000
_cell.length_b   1.000
_cell.length_c   1.000
_cell.angle_alpha   90.00
_cell.angle_beta   90.00
_cell.angle_gamma   90.00
#
_symmetry.space_group_name_H-M   'P 1'
#
loop_
_entity.id
_entity.type
_entity.pdbx_description
1 polymer ?
#
loop_
_entity_poly.entity_id
_entity_poly.type
_entity_poly.pdbx_seq_one_letter_code
_entity_poly.pdbx_strand_id
1 'polypeptide(L)'
;MMQGSYTKVLQDPVRQSNSLDSLLKEGDLLPPASQQLQPLASAHAEPGLLPLLCQLTQHATSSPAPSPTGQPDTQATCDVTEEELFQHEADREAAKVGMYAAVLVAFLLQAQPDLQSTAVALLGGSLQGVLCSLAECLEFYVGCGAIMARNEATLRALLADLHSLQPSPMHLQVDQARA
;
A
#
# COMPACT_ATOMS: atom_id res chain seq x y z
N MET A 1 21.85 50.08 -19.42
CA MET A 1 22.20 49.88 -18.00
C MET A 1 21.39 50.87 -17.18
N MET A 2 20.32 50.42 -16.52
CA MET A 2 19.50 51.25 -15.63
C MET A 2 19.29 50.43 -14.36
N GLN A 3 20.05 50.75 -13.32
CA GLN A 3 19.85 50.21 -11.98
C GLN A 3 18.67 50.94 -11.33
N GLY A 4 17.66 50.18 -10.89
CA GLY A 4 16.55 50.68 -10.08
C GLY A 4 16.61 50.04 -8.70
N SER A 5 17.21 50.74 -7.75
CA SER A 5 17.23 50.39 -6.33
C SER A 5 15.88 50.70 -5.69
N TYR A 6 15.22 49.70 -5.10
CA TYR A 6 14.13 49.92 -4.15
C TYR A 6 14.50 49.28 -2.80
N THR A 7 14.91 50.14 -1.87
CA THR A 7 15.00 49.88 -0.44
C THR A 7 13.92 50.67 0.28
N LYS A 8 13.05 50.01 1.05
CA LYS A 8 12.48 50.44 2.37
C LYS A 8 11.41 49.39 2.77
N VAL A 9 11.62 48.56 3.81
CA VAL A 9 11.61 48.83 5.27
C VAL A 9 10.18 48.98 5.82
N LEU A 10 9.94 48.39 7.01
CA LEU A 10 8.72 48.26 7.85
C LEU A 10 7.89 46.98 7.56
N GLN A 11 7.49 46.13 8.51
CA GLN A 11 7.52 46.17 9.98
C GLN A 11 7.08 44.78 10.53
N ASP A 12 7.92 44.12 11.33
CA ASP A 12 7.48 43.22 12.42
C ASP A 12 7.44 44.07 13.71
N PRO A 13 6.67 43.79 14.79
CA PRO A 13 6.25 42.47 15.28
C PRO A 13 4.84 42.41 15.96
N VAL A 14 4.15 41.27 15.96
CA VAL A 14 3.19 40.97 17.05
C VAL A 14 3.26 39.49 17.45
N ARG A 15 3.95 39.29 18.58
CA ARG A 15 3.98 38.08 19.39
C ARG A 15 2.69 38.02 20.22
N GLN A 16 1.71 37.19 19.84
CA GLN A 16 0.59 36.84 20.71
C GLN A 16 0.85 35.51 21.39
N SER A 17 1.33 35.60 22.64
CA SER A 17 1.29 34.53 23.62
C SER A 17 -0.12 34.44 24.19
N ASN A 18 -0.86 33.37 23.87
CA ASN A 18 -2.06 33.01 24.62
C ASN A 18 -1.74 31.81 25.52
N SER A 19 -1.53 32.12 26.80
CA SER A 19 -1.56 31.18 27.91
C SER A 19 -2.94 30.50 27.98
N LEU A 20 -2.95 29.17 27.93
CA LEU A 20 -4.10 28.33 28.25
C LEU A 20 -3.87 27.59 29.59
N ASP A 21 -3.37 28.31 30.59
CA ASP A 21 -3.10 27.81 31.96
C ASP A 21 -4.33 27.86 32.89
N SER A 22 -5.54 28.12 32.37
CA SER A 22 -6.74 28.33 33.21
C SER A 22 -7.76 27.18 33.23
N LEU A 23 -7.39 25.95 32.84
CA LEU A 23 -8.31 24.80 32.85
C LEU A 23 -7.94 23.70 33.84
N LEU A 24 -7.15 24.04 34.86
CA LEU A 24 -6.92 23.25 36.06
C LEU A 24 -7.66 23.88 37.23
N LYS A 25 -8.98 23.67 37.33
CA LYS A 25 -9.67 23.86 38.60
C LYS A 25 -10.94 23.03 38.75
N GLU A 26 -10.74 21.92 39.46
CA GLU A 26 -11.65 21.36 40.47
C GLU A 26 -12.96 20.70 40.00
N GLY A 27 -12.96 19.37 40.10
CA GLY A 27 -14.13 18.51 40.00
C GLY A 27 -13.81 17.13 40.57
N ASP A 28 -13.43 17.10 41.85
CA ASP A 28 -13.18 15.94 42.70
C ASP A 28 -14.43 15.05 42.81
N LEU A 29 -14.37 13.81 42.28
CA LEU A 29 -15.23 12.67 42.64
C LEU A 29 -14.53 11.35 42.25
N LEU A 30 -13.73 10.80 43.17
CA LEU A 30 -13.35 9.37 43.24
C LEU A 30 -14.54 8.56 43.83
N PRO A 31 -14.60 7.19 43.84
CA PRO A 31 -13.63 6.12 43.46
C PRO A 31 -14.35 4.89 42.77
N PRO A 32 -13.96 3.59 42.89
CA PRO A 32 -12.67 2.87 42.88
C PRO A 32 -12.62 1.78 41.75
N ALA A 33 -11.56 0.96 41.79
CA ALA A 33 -11.48 -0.43 41.29
C ALA A 33 -10.86 -0.64 39.89
N SER A 34 -9.66 -1.23 39.92
CA SER A 34 -9.31 -2.41 39.13
C SER A 34 -9.91 -2.50 37.73
N GLN A 35 -9.48 -1.63 36.81
CA GLN A 35 -9.51 -1.98 35.39
C GLN A 35 -8.34 -2.93 35.11
N GLN A 36 -8.58 -4.17 35.54
CA GLN A 36 -8.01 -5.36 34.97
C GLN A 36 -8.12 -5.19 33.45
N LEU A 37 -6.97 -5.07 32.77
CA LEU A 37 -6.88 -5.13 31.31
C LEU A 37 -7.53 -6.44 30.90
N GLN A 38 -8.82 -6.38 30.55
CA GLN A 38 -9.47 -7.49 29.90
C GLN A 38 -8.70 -7.72 28.60
N PRO A 39 -8.21 -8.93 28.33
CA PRO A 39 -7.77 -9.24 26.98
C PRO A 39 -8.99 -8.99 26.10
N LEU A 40 -8.86 -8.19 25.05
CA LEU A 40 -9.86 -8.06 24.00
C LEU A 40 -9.97 -9.42 23.26
N ALA A 41 -10.50 -10.41 23.96
CA ALA A 41 -10.82 -11.73 23.48
C ALA A 41 -12.33 -11.77 23.29
N SER A 42 -12.80 -11.03 22.30
CA SER A 42 -14.13 -11.18 21.71
C SER A 42 -14.07 -10.55 20.32
N ALA A 43 -13.32 -11.21 19.43
CA ALA A 43 -13.30 -10.97 18.01
C ALA A 43 -14.69 -11.26 17.42
N HIS A 44 -15.60 -10.30 17.54
CA HIS A 44 -16.74 -10.23 16.64
C HIS A 44 -16.22 -9.76 15.29
N ALA A 45 -16.61 -10.51 14.26
CA ALA A 45 -16.25 -10.33 12.87
C ALA A 45 -16.71 -8.97 12.34
N GLU A 46 -15.93 -7.92 12.63
CA GLU A 46 -15.79 -6.84 11.68
C GLU A 46 -15.29 -7.48 10.39
N PRO A 47 -15.89 -7.19 9.22
CA PRO A 47 -15.37 -7.66 7.95
C PRO A 47 -13.93 -7.17 7.85
N GLY A 48 -12.98 -8.08 8.11
CA GLY A 48 -11.59 -7.73 8.24
C GLY A 48 -11.16 -7.00 6.98
N LEU A 49 -10.43 -5.90 7.15
CA LEU A 49 -9.85 -5.14 6.03
C LEU A 49 -9.05 -6.06 5.09
N LEU A 50 -8.48 -7.15 5.63
CA LEU A 50 -7.69 -8.14 4.91
C LEU A 50 -8.45 -8.80 3.73
N PRO A 51 -9.63 -9.43 3.91
CA PRO A 51 -10.47 -9.89 2.80
C PRO A 51 -10.66 -8.89 1.66
N LEU A 52 -11.01 -7.64 1.98
CA LEU A 52 -11.23 -6.60 0.99
C LEU A 52 -9.94 -6.29 0.22
N LEU A 53 -8.82 -6.12 0.92
CA LEU A 53 -7.53 -5.83 0.28
C LEU A 53 -7.03 -7.00 -0.57
N CYS A 54 -7.24 -8.25 -0.12
CA CYS A 54 -6.89 -9.44 -0.89
C CYS A 54 -7.72 -9.54 -2.17
N GLN A 55 -9.01 -9.18 -2.11
CA GLN A 55 -9.89 -9.15 -3.27
C GLN A 55 -9.46 -8.06 -4.26
N LEU A 56 -9.17 -6.85 -3.79
CA LEU A 56 -8.68 -5.75 -4.64
C LEU A 56 -7.35 -6.12 -5.33
N THR A 57 -6.46 -6.79 -4.63
CA THR A 57 -5.16 -7.25 -5.19
C THR A 57 -5.38 -8.29 -6.29
N GLN A 58 -6.31 -9.22 -6.12
CA GLN A 58 -6.63 -10.24 -7.14
C GLN A 58 -7.28 -9.65 -8.39
N HIS A 59 -8.19 -8.68 -8.22
CA HIS A 59 -8.83 -8.02 -9.36
C HIS A 59 -7.82 -7.26 -10.22
N ALA A 60 -6.83 -6.62 -9.61
CA ALA A 60 -5.80 -5.89 -10.35
C ALA A 60 -4.78 -6.79 -11.05
N THR A 61 -4.42 -7.94 -10.45
CA THR A 61 -3.47 -8.91 -11.03
C THR A 61 -4.08 -9.77 -12.14
N SER A 62 -5.42 -9.86 -12.19
CA SER A 62 -6.14 -10.56 -13.27
C SER A 62 -6.28 -9.72 -14.54
N SER A 63 -5.90 -8.43 -14.49
CA SER A 63 -5.89 -7.58 -15.67
C SER A 63 -4.68 -7.95 -16.55
N PRO A 64 -4.87 -8.22 -17.85
CA PRO A 64 -3.79 -8.64 -18.73
C PRO A 64 -2.68 -7.59 -18.71
N ALA A 65 -1.46 -8.03 -18.39
CA ALA A 65 -0.29 -7.16 -18.37
C ALA A 65 -0.20 -6.38 -19.69
N PRO A 66 0.04 -5.06 -19.66
CA PRO A 66 0.26 -4.30 -20.88
C PRO A 66 1.48 -4.89 -21.58
N SER A 67 1.28 -5.42 -22.79
CA SER A 67 2.35 -6.01 -23.60
C SER A 67 3.55 -5.07 -23.63
N PRO A 68 4.75 -5.52 -23.24
CA PRO A 68 5.94 -4.70 -23.32
C PRO A 68 6.22 -4.42 -24.79
N THR A 69 5.90 -3.19 -25.22
CA THR A 69 6.52 -2.49 -26.36
C THR A 69 7.10 -3.42 -27.43
N GLY A 70 6.21 -4.04 -28.22
CA GLY A 70 6.57 -4.51 -29.54
C GLY A 70 7.04 -3.32 -30.36
N GLN A 71 8.12 -3.51 -31.11
CA GLN A 71 8.73 -2.58 -32.07
C GLN A 71 7.72 -1.64 -32.75
N PRO A 72 8.13 -0.40 -33.11
CA PRO A 72 7.35 0.41 -34.02
C PRO A 72 7.36 -0.24 -35.41
N ASP A 73 6.44 -1.18 -35.63
CA ASP A 73 6.09 -1.61 -36.97
C ASP A 73 5.52 -0.39 -37.67
N THR A 74 6.31 0.08 -38.63
CA THR A 74 5.96 1.19 -39.50
C THR A 74 4.80 0.70 -40.35
N GLN A 75 3.60 1.28 -40.16
CA GLN A 75 2.32 0.97 -40.84
C GLN A 75 1.37 -0.02 -40.13
N ALA A 76 0.90 0.34 -38.94
CA ALA A 76 -0.48 0.08 -38.57
C ALA A 76 -1.09 1.39 -38.07
N THR A 77 -1.88 2.06 -38.90
CA THR A 77 -2.83 3.07 -38.42
C THR A 77 -3.88 2.33 -37.59
N CYS A 78 -3.56 2.12 -36.31
CA CYS A 78 -4.53 1.70 -35.30
C CYS A 78 -5.40 2.92 -35.00
N ASP A 79 -6.60 2.95 -35.57
CA ASP A 79 -7.68 3.78 -35.06
C ASP A 79 -8.03 3.28 -33.66
N VAL A 80 -7.37 3.86 -32.64
CA VAL A 80 -7.76 3.66 -31.23
C VAL A 80 -9.10 4.34 -31.04
N THR A 81 -10.12 3.56 -30.68
CA THR A 81 -11.44 4.13 -30.42
C THR A 81 -11.48 4.85 -29.07
N GLU A 82 -12.40 5.79 -28.90
CA GLU A 82 -12.57 6.49 -27.61
C GLU A 82 -12.91 5.48 -26.50
N GLU A 83 -13.68 4.44 -26.82
CA GLU A 83 -14.03 3.36 -25.89
C GLU A 83 -12.80 2.57 -25.42
N GLU A 84 -11.85 2.27 -26.32
CA GLU A 84 -10.59 1.62 -25.96
C GLU A 84 -9.75 2.53 -25.05
N LEU A 85 -9.73 3.84 -25.32
CA LEU A 85 -9.02 4.80 -24.50
C LEU A 85 -9.60 4.88 -23.08
N PHE A 86 -10.94 4.92 -22.94
CA PHE A 86 -11.61 4.92 -21.64
C PHE A 86 -11.41 3.62 -20.86
N GLN A 87 -11.46 2.47 -21.53
CA GLN A 87 -11.21 1.19 -20.88
C GLN A 87 -9.76 1.09 -20.38
N HIS A 88 -8.79 1.56 -21.18
CA HIS A 88 -7.39 1.61 -20.78
C HIS A 88 -7.15 2.51 -19.56
N GLU A 89 -7.88 3.61 -19.43
CA GLU A 89 -7.79 4.46 -18.23
C GLU A 89 -8.37 3.76 -17.00
N ALA A 90 -9.54 3.15 -17.13
CA ALA A 90 -10.17 2.39 -16.05
C ALA A 90 -9.28 1.23 -15.57
N ASP A 91 -8.68 0.49 -16.49
CA ASP A 91 -7.78 -0.61 -16.17
C ASP A 91 -6.49 -0.12 -15.47
N ARG A 92 -5.96 1.04 -15.88
CA ARG A 92 -4.83 1.68 -15.22
C ARG A 92 -5.15 2.12 -13.80
N GLU A 93 -6.33 2.70 -13.58
CA GLU A 93 -6.76 3.09 -12.24
C GLU A 93 -6.98 1.86 -11.35
N ALA A 94 -7.60 0.79 -11.88
CA ALA A 94 -7.74 -0.48 -11.17
C ALA A 94 -6.37 -1.08 -10.79
N ALA A 95 -5.39 -1.03 -11.70
CA ALA A 95 -4.03 -1.48 -11.44
C ALA A 95 -3.36 -0.69 -10.30
N LYS A 96 -3.53 0.64 -10.27
CA LYS A 96 -3.03 1.48 -9.16
C LYS A 96 -3.65 1.07 -7.83
N VAL A 97 -4.98 0.88 -7.78
CA VAL A 97 -5.68 0.47 -6.56
C VAL A 97 -5.16 -0.87 -6.05
N GLY A 98 -4.99 -1.86 -6.93
CA GLY A 98 -4.43 -3.15 -6.53
C GLY A 98 -2.99 -3.07 -6.06
N MET A 99 -2.16 -2.22 -6.68
CA MET A 99 -0.79 -1.99 -6.25
C MET A 99 -0.74 -1.43 -4.82
N TYR A 100 -1.56 -0.43 -4.50
CA TYR A 100 -1.65 0.08 -3.13
C TYR A 100 -2.26 -0.93 -2.16
N ALA A 101 -3.26 -1.71 -2.60
CA ALA A 101 -3.81 -2.79 -1.78
C ALA A 101 -2.74 -3.82 -1.43
N ALA A 102 -1.89 -4.22 -2.39
CA ALA A 102 -0.76 -5.11 -2.14
C ALA A 102 0.23 -4.54 -1.12
N VAL A 103 0.57 -3.24 -1.22
CA VAL A 103 1.42 -2.57 -0.22
C VAL A 103 0.79 -2.62 1.18
N LEU A 104 -0.52 -2.36 1.29
CA LEU A 104 -1.22 -2.42 2.57
C LEU A 104 -1.29 -3.84 3.13
N VAL A 105 -1.55 -4.84 2.29
CA VAL A 105 -1.49 -6.27 2.69
C VAL A 105 -0.10 -6.61 3.20
N ALA A 106 0.94 -6.19 2.50
CA ALA A 106 2.32 -6.44 2.90
C ALA A 106 2.61 -5.87 4.31
N PHE A 107 2.26 -4.61 4.56
CA PHE A 107 2.44 -4.00 5.89
C PHE A 107 1.57 -4.65 6.97
N LEU A 108 0.34 -5.05 6.65
CA LEU A 108 -0.54 -5.77 7.57
C LEU A 108 0.07 -7.11 7.98
N LEU A 109 0.63 -7.86 7.03
CA LEU A 109 1.29 -9.14 7.29
C LEU A 109 2.57 -8.98 8.11
N GLN A 110 3.34 -7.91 7.89
CA GLN A 110 4.50 -7.60 8.72
C GLN A 110 4.11 -7.28 10.17
N ALA A 111 3.02 -6.53 10.36
CA ALA A 111 2.52 -6.17 11.69
C ALA A 111 1.82 -7.33 12.41
N GLN A 112 1.16 -8.22 11.66
CA GLN A 112 0.35 -9.32 12.18
C GLN A 112 0.64 -10.62 11.42
N PRO A 113 1.71 -11.35 11.79
CA PRO A 113 2.11 -12.57 11.10
C PRO A 113 1.05 -13.68 11.19
N ASP A 114 0.20 -13.67 12.21
CA ASP A 114 -0.90 -14.63 12.38
C ASP A 114 -1.93 -14.59 11.24
N LEU A 115 -2.01 -13.46 10.51
CA LEU A 115 -2.91 -13.29 9.37
C LEU A 115 -2.38 -13.91 8.08
N GLN A 116 -1.12 -14.38 8.05
CA GLN A 116 -0.46 -14.83 6.84
C GLN A 116 -1.19 -16.01 6.18
N SER A 117 -1.55 -17.04 6.95
CA SER A 117 -2.26 -18.21 6.43
C SER A 117 -3.61 -17.83 5.81
N THR A 118 -4.32 -16.89 6.44
CA THR A 118 -5.59 -16.35 5.95
C THR A 118 -5.39 -15.56 4.67
N ALA A 119 -4.38 -14.68 4.61
CA ALA A 119 -4.08 -13.91 3.41
C ALA A 119 -3.68 -14.80 2.23
N VAL A 120 -2.84 -15.81 2.46
CA VAL A 120 -2.45 -16.81 1.46
C VAL A 120 -3.68 -17.54 0.92
N ALA A 121 -4.58 -18.01 1.81
CA ALA A 121 -5.81 -18.68 1.39
C ALA A 121 -6.71 -17.75 0.56
N LEU A 122 -6.87 -16.49 0.98
CA LEU A 122 -7.67 -15.51 0.26
C LEU A 122 -7.08 -15.16 -1.11
N LEU A 123 -5.75 -15.10 -1.24
CA LEU A 123 -5.02 -14.76 -2.47
C LEU A 123 -4.81 -15.96 -3.42
N GLY A 124 -5.58 -17.04 -3.25
CA GLY A 124 -5.50 -18.21 -4.14
C GLY A 124 -4.29 -19.12 -3.87
N GLY A 125 -3.74 -19.09 -2.66
CA GLY A 125 -2.70 -20.01 -2.19
C GLY A 125 -1.27 -19.47 -2.26
N SER A 126 -1.06 -18.21 -2.64
CA SER A 126 0.28 -17.60 -2.69
C SER A 126 0.26 -16.10 -2.43
N LEU A 127 1.36 -15.56 -1.88
CA LEU A 127 1.61 -14.11 -1.80
C LEU A 127 2.33 -13.57 -3.05
N GLN A 128 2.51 -14.38 -4.11
CA GLN A 128 3.32 -13.99 -5.27
C GLN A 128 2.78 -12.74 -5.97
N GLY A 129 1.45 -12.61 -6.08
CA GLY A 129 0.83 -11.40 -6.64
C GLY A 129 1.17 -10.14 -5.84
N VAL A 130 1.14 -10.24 -4.51
CA VAL A 130 1.51 -9.13 -3.61
C VAL A 130 2.97 -8.76 -3.79
N LEU A 131 3.86 -9.76 -3.88
CA LEU A 131 5.29 -9.55 -4.09
C LEU A 131 5.59 -8.88 -5.44
N CYS A 132 4.97 -9.36 -6.53
CA CYS A 132 5.12 -8.75 -7.85
C CYS A 132 4.63 -7.29 -7.85
N SER A 133 3.42 -7.03 -7.35
CA SER A 133 2.88 -5.66 -7.29
C SER A 133 3.73 -4.73 -6.44
N LEU A 134 4.31 -5.23 -5.33
CA LEU A 134 5.22 -4.45 -4.50
C LEU A 134 6.54 -4.13 -5.21
N ALA A 135 7.09 -5.10 -5.96
CA ALA A 135 8.29 -4.91 -6.77
C ALA A 135 8.08 -3.88 -7.88
N GLU A 136 6.98 -4.00 -8.63
CA GLU A 136 6.58 -3.06 -9.69
C GLU A 136 6.36 -1.65 -9.13
N CYS A 137 5.68 -1.55 -7.98
CA CYS A 137 5.50 -0.28 -7.28
C CYS A 137 6.84 0.39 -6.95
N LEU A 138 7.77 -0.37 -6.37
CA LEU A 138 9.09 0.13 -6.03
C LEU A 138 9.85 0.60 -7.27
N GLU A 139 9.87 -0.22 -8.33
CA GLU A 139 10.55 0.11 -9.58
C GLU A 139 9.99 1.38 -10.21
N PHE A 140 8.66 1.51 -10.27
CA PHE A 140 7.98 2.67 -10.79
C PHE A 140 8.33 3.95 -10.02
N TYR A 141 8.22 3.91 -8.69
CA TYR A 141 8.45 5.09 -7.86
C TYR A 141 9.93 5.51 -7.82
N VAL A 142 10.85 4.55 -7.82
CA VAL A 142 12.29 4.81 -7.90
C VAL A 142 12.63 5.39 -9.28
N GLY A 143 12.11 4.80 -10.37
CA GLY A 143 12.32 5.29 -11.74
C GLY A 143 11.81 6.72 -11.95
N CYS A 144 10.67 7.07 -11.34
CA CYS A 144 10.13 8.42 -11.36
C CYS A 144 10.84 9.42 -10.42
N GLY A 145 11.73 8.94 -9.52
CA GLY A 145 12.30 9.77 -8.46
C GLY A 145 11.26 10.31 -7.46
N ALA A 146 10.11 9.64 -7.38
CA ALA A 146 8.93 10.09 -6.61
C ALA A 146 8.85 9.49 -5.20
N ILE A 147 9.87 8.75 -4.78
CA ILE A 147 9.97 8.15 -3.45
C ILE A 147 11.20 8.64 -2.70
N MET A 148 11.03 8.87 -1.40
CA MET A 148 12.15 9.18 -0.52
C MET A 148 12.99 7.93 -0.25
N ALA A 149 14.32 8.08 -0.17
CA ALA A 149 15.26 6.97 0.09
C ALA A 149 14.88 6.14 1.34
N ARG A 150 14.31 6.78 2.38
CA ARG A 150 13.81 6.08 3.57
C ARG A 150 12.66 5.12 3.25
N ASN A 151 11.68 5.56 2.46
CA ASN A 151 10.52 4.75 2.11
C ASN A 151 10.93 3.61 1.15
N GLU A 152 11.84 3.88 0.21
CA GLU A 152 12.44 2.88 -0.66
C GLU A 152 13.12 1.76 0.16
N ALA A 153 13.94 2.12 1.14
CA ALA A 153 14.58 1.15 2.02
C ALA A 153 13.56 0.31 2.81
N THR A 154 12.51 0.93 3.35
CA THR A 154 11.43 0.23 4.06
C THR A 154 10.72 -0.78 3.15
N LEU A 155 10.35 -0.39 1.93
CA LEU A 155 9.65 -1.27 1.00
C LEU A 155 10.54 -2.43 0.53
N ARG A 156 11.85 -2.19 0.31
CA ARG A 156 12.79 -3.28 0.01
C ARG A 156 12.95 -4.26 1.16
N ALA A 157 13.04 -3.78 2.40
CA ALA A 157 13.10 -4.65 3.57
C ALA A 157 11.82 -5.49 3.70
N LEU A 158 10.65 -4.86 3.55
CA LEU A 158 9.35 -5.53 3.57
C LEU A 158 9.25 -6.63 2.50
N LEU A 159 9.73 -6.35 1.29
CA LEU A 159 9.76 -7.32 0.20
C LEU A 159 10.67 -8.52 0.53
N ALA A 160 11.85 -8.27 1.11
CA ALA A 160 12.75 -9.34 1.54
C ALA A 160 12.14 -10.19 2.67
N ASP A 161 11.50 -9.57 3.65
CA ASP A 161 10.82 -10.25 4.75
C ASP A 161 9.71 -11.17 4.21
N LEU A 162 8.85 -10.67 3.32
CA LEU A 162 7.77 -11.44 2.71
C LEU A 162 8.26 -12.57 1.81
N HIS A 163 9.39 -12.39 1.12
CA HIS A 163 10.03 -13.47 0.38
C HIS A 163 10.49 -14.61 1.29
N SER A 164 11.04 -14.30 2.47
CA SER A 164 11.45 -15.32 3.45
C SER A 164 10.26 -16.10 4.02
N LEU A 165 9.09 -15.49 4.00
CA LEU A 165 7.83 -16.03 4.51
C LEU A 165 7.07 -16.87 3.47
N GLN A 166 7.45 -16.84 2.19
CA GLN A 166 6.87 -17.70 1.17
C GLN A 166 7.20 -19.16 1.52
N PRO A 167 6.18 -20.03 1.73
CA PRO A 167 6.45 -21.45 1.83
C PRO A 167 7.12 -21.88 0.51
N SER A 168 8.34 -22.40 0.60
CA SER A 168 8.99 -23.03 -0.56
C SER A 168 7.96 -23.98 -1.17
N PRO A 169 7.71 -23.92 -2.50
CA PRO A 169 6.80 -24.85 -3.14
C PRO A 169 7.40 -26.23 -2.97
N MET A 170 7.00 -26.92 -1.90
CA MET A 170 7.30 -28.32 -1.71
C MET A 170 6.62 -28.99 -2.88
N HIS A 171 7.45 -29.33 -3.84
CA HIS A 171 7.17 -30.15 -5.00
C HIS A 171 6.20 -31.22 -4.53
N LEU A 172 4.92 -31.05 -4.86
CA LEU A 172 3.93 -32.12 -4.81
C LEU A 172 4.42 -33.08 -5.88
N GLN A 173 5.40 -33.90 -5.49
CA GLN A 173 5.82 -35.08 -6.19
C GLN A 173 4.61 -35.99 -6.03
N VAL A 174 3.63 -35.75 -6.91
CA VAL A 174 2.48 -36.61 -7.09
C VAL A 174 3.08 -37.96 -7.41
N ASP A 175 3.06 -38.81 -6.41
CA ASP A 175 3.35 -40.22 -6.50
C ASP A 175 2.39 -40.75 -7.56
N GLN A 176 2.87 -40.79 -8.81
CA GLN A 176 2.20 -41.38 -9.95
C GLN A 176 2.29 -42.90 -9.78
N ALA A 177 1.73 -43.41 -8.68
CA ALA A 177 1.51 -44.82 -8.48
C ALA A 177 0.21 -45.23 -9.16
N ARG A 178 0.40 -45.92 -10.29
CA ARG A 178 -0.34 -47.13 -10.65
C ARG A 178 -1.86 -47.01 -10.80
N ALA A 179 -2.30 -46.98 -12.05
CA ALA A 179 -3.29 -47.93 -12.57
C ALA A 179 -3.02 -48.19 -14.05
#